data_AF-A0A537W1G0-F1
#
_entry.id   AF-A0A537W1G0-F1
#
_cell.length_a   1.000
_cell.length_b   1.000
_cell.length_c   1.000
_cell.angle_alpha   90.00
_cell.angle_beta   90.00
_cell.angle_gamma   90.00
#
_symmetry.space_group_name_H-M   'P 1'
#
loop_
_entity.id
_entity.type
_entity.pdbx_description
1 polymer ?
#
loop_
_entity_poly.entity_id
_entity_poly.type
_entity_poly.pdbx_seq_one_letter_code
_entity_poly.pdbx_strand_id
1 'polypeptide(L)'
;MPRRMLRWLLPLALLLLLVLAPAASAANDGRGFYGATNDKIVTNAGFIVIAFFPIFVFVMSMLQRYLEKRKEARKAAEKALLGNAQWRGGW
;
A
#
# COMPACT_ATOMS: atom_id res chain seq x y z
N MET A 1 45.16 -2.22 -16.13
CA MET A 1 44.47 -2.74 -17.34
C MET A 1 43.01 -2.27 -17.59
N PRO A 2 42.41 -1.24 -16.94
CA PRO A 2 40.97 -0.93 -17.15
C PRO A 2 40.68 -0.10 -18.43
N ARG A 3 41.68 0.62 -18.97
CA ARG A 3 41.49 1.57 -20.07
C ARG A 3 41.09 0.93 -21.40
N ARG A 4 41.46 -0.34 -21.63
CA ARG A 4 41.10 -1.07 -22.85
C ARG A 4 39.65 -1.58 -22.80
N MET A 5 39.18 -2.05 -21.64
CA MET A 5 37.78 -2.46 -21.46
C MET A 5 36.83 -1.27 -21.57
N LEU A 6 37.21 -0.11 -21.00
CA LEU A 6 36.41 1.11 -21.10
C LEU A 6 36.17 1.57 -22.55
N ARG A 7 37.15 1.37 -23.45
CA ARG A 7 37.02 1.69 -24.88
C ARG A 7 35.98 0.85 -25.62
N TRP A 8 35.69 -0.36 -25.14
CA TRP A 8 34.68 -1.25 -25.73
C TRP A 8 33.33 -1.15 -25.01
N LEU A 9 33.33 -0.82 -23.72
CA LEU A 9 32.12 -0.64 -22.93
C LEU A 9 31.35 0.63 -23.32
N LEU A 10 32.05 1.72 -23.66
CA LEU A 10 31.45 2.97 -24.11
C LEU A 10 30.60 2.81 -25.38
N PRO A 11 31.11 2.28 -26.51
CA PRO A 11 30.30 2.09 -27.71
C PRO A 11 29.20 1.04 -27.51
N LEU A 12 29.43 0.02 -26.68
CA LEU A 12 28.39 -0.97 -26.34
C LEU A 12 27.24 -0.35 -25.56
N ALA A 13 27.54 0.49 -24.56
CA ALA A 13 26.53 1.23 -23.80
C ALA A 13 25.77 2.22 -24.70
N LEU A 14 26.48 2.87 -25.64
CA LEU A 14 25.87 3.76 -26.62
C LEU A 14 24.93 3.00 -27.57
N LEU A 15 25.34 1.82 -28.03
CA LEU A 15 24.52 0.93 -28.86
C LEU A 15 23.30 0.42 -28.10
N LEU A 16 23.45 0.03 -26.84
CA LEU A 16 22.32 -0.36 -25.98
C LEU A 16 21.34 0.80 -25.80
N LEU A 17 21.83 2.02 -25.53
CA LEU A 17 21.01 3.22 -25.47
C LEU A 17 20.28 3.49 -26.80
N LEU A 18 20.95 3.31 -27.94
CA LEU A 18 20.34 3.48 -29.26
C LEU A 18 19.28 2.43 -29.58
N VAL A 19 19.47 1.18 -29.13
CA VAL A 19 18.52 0.08 -29.30
C VAL A 19 17.30 0.25 -28.40
N LEU A 20 17.46 0.82 -27.19
CA LEU A 20 16.35 1.15 -26.31
C LEU A 20 15.68 2.51 -26.62
N ALA A 21 16.30 3.37 -27.43
CA ALA A 21 15.73 4.68 -27.78
C ALA A 21 14.35 4.61 -28.46
N PRO A 22 14.06 3.67 -29.39
CA PRO A 22 12.71 3.48 -29.93
C PRO A 22 11.68 3.06 -28.89
N ALA A 23 12.08 2.35 -27.83
CA ALA A 23 11.16 2.00 -26.74
C ALA A 23 10.77 3.23 -25.90
N ALA A 24 11.63 4.25 -25.85
CA ALA A 24 11.31 5.53 -25.21
C ALA A 24 10.43 6.44 -26.10
N SER A 25 10.57 6.37 -27.43
CA SER A 25 9.77 7.18 -28.36
C SER A 25 8.43 6.53 -28.77
N ALA A 26 8.31 5.20 -28.73
CA ALA A 26 7.07 4.48 -29.06
C ALA A 26 5.97 4.61 -27.99
N ALA A 27 6.27 5.16 -26.81
CA ALA A 27 5.30 5.42 -25.74
C ALA A 27 4.70 6.84 -25.78
N ASN A 28 4.99 7.64 -26.80
CA ASN A 28 4.62 9.05 -26.82
C ASN A 28 3.34 9.32 -27.65
N ASP A 29 2.26 8.61 -27.31
CA ASP A 29 0.91 8.92 -27.79
C ASP A 29 0.21 9.95 -26.88
N GLY A 30 0.93 10.55 -25.91
CA GLY A 30 0.36 11.39 -24.84
C GLY A 30 -0.56 10.63 -23.86
N ARG A 31 -0.77 9.33 -24.12
CA ARG A 31 -1.58 8.40 -23.35
C ARG A 31 -0.61 7.64 -22.44
N GLY A 32 -0.59 7.93 -21.15
CA GLY A 32 0.28 7.23 -20.18
C GLY A 32 0.07 5.70 -20.19
N PHE A 33 0.71 4.98 -19.27
CA PHE A 33 0.75 3.49 -19.21
C PHE A 33 -0.61 2.76 -19.33
N TYR A 34 -1.73 3.47 -19.14
CA TYR A 34 -3.11 2.99 -19.21
C TYR A 34 -3.83 3.20 -20.56
N GLY A 35 -3.19 3.80 -21.57
CA GLY A 35 -3.83 4.07 -22.86
C GLY A 35 -4.82 5.24 -22.82
N ALA A 36 -5.72 5.33 -23.81
CA ALA A 36 -6.68 6.43 -23.90
C ALA A 36 -7.62 6.39 -22.69
N THR A 37 -7.56 7.42 -21.83
CA THR A 37 -8.50 7.62 -20.74
C THR A 37 -9.89 7.78 -21.34
N ASN A 38 -10.61 6.66 -21.42
CA ASN A 38 -11.97 6.60 -21.92
C ASN A 38 -12.89 7.04 -20.77
N ASP A 39 -13.97 7.77 -21.08
CA ASP A 39 -14.90 8.35 -20.09
C ASP A 39 -15.33 7.32 -19.03
N LYS A 40 -15.55 6.07 -19.47
CA LYS A 40 -15.87 4.91 -18.62
C LYS A 40 -14.85 4.64 -17.50
N ILE A 41 -13.55 4.80 -17.74
CA ILE A 41 -12.52 4.54 -16.74
C ILE A 41 -12.58 5.60 -15.64
N VAL A 42 -12.76 6.86 -16.03
CA VAL A 42 -12.88 7.99 -15.09
C VAL A 42 -14.16 7.86 -14.27
N THR A 43 -15.27 7.51 -14.91
CA THR A 43 -16.54 7.27 -14.22
C THR A 43 -16.43 6.12 -13.22
N ASN A 44 -15.85 4.99 -13.61
CA ASN A 44 -15.67 3.84 -12.71
C ASN A 44 -14.73 4.16 -11.55
N ALA A 45 -13.65 4.90 -11.79
CA ALA A 45 -12.78 5.38 -10.72
C ALA A 45 -13.53 6.29 -9.74
N GLY A 46 -14.39 7.18 -10.24
CA GLY A 46 -15.27 8.02 -9.42
C GLY A 46 -16.19 7.18 -8.53
N PHE A 47 -16.86 6.17 -9.07
CA PHE A 47 -17.71 5.26 -8.28
C PHE A 47 -16.93 4.48 -7.23
N ILE A 48 -15.73 4.01 -7.57
CA ILE A 48 -14.86 3.31 -6.61
C ILE A 48 -14.53 4.24 -5.44
N VAL A 49 -14.15 5.48 -5.69
CA VAL A 49 -13.82 6.45 -4.63
C VAL A 49 -15.04 6.74 -3.75
N ILE A 50 -16.22 6.96 -4.36
CA ILE A 50 -17.47 7.21 -3.63
C ILE A 50 -17.83 6.03 -2.72
N ALA A 51 -17.68 4.79 -3.19
CA ALA A 51 -17.98 3.60 -2.41
C ALA A 51 -16.88 3.25 -1.39
N PHE A 52 -15.62 3.54 -1.71
CA PHE A 52 -14.47 3.16 -0.90
C PHE A 52 -14.48 3.82 0.48
N PHE A 53 -14.72 5.13 0.55
CA PHE A 53 -14.70 5.85 1.82
C PHE A 53 -15.69 5.32 2.87
N PRO A 54 -17.00 5.18 2.59
CA PRO A 54 -17.94 4.69 3.60
C PRO A 54 -17.64 3.24 3.99
N ILE A 55 -17.25 2.38 3.04
CA ILE A 55 -16.88 0.99 3.32
C ILE A 55 -15.63 0.95 4.21
N PHE A 56 -14.61 1.73 3.88
CA PHE A 56 -13.37 1.79 4.65
C PHE A 56 -13.61 2.26 6.08
N VAL A 57 -14.36 3.36 6.27
CA VAL A 57 -14.71 3.88 7.60
C VAL A 57 -15.51 2.84 8.40
N PHE A 58 -16.46 2.17 7.75
CA PHE A 58 -17.25 1.12 8.38
C PHE A 58 -16.40 -0.06 8.83
N VAL A 59 -15.52 -0.57 7.95
CA VAL A 59 -14.60 -1.67 8.26
C VAL A 59 -13.64 -1.28 9.38
N MET A 60 -13.07 -0.08 9.33
CA MET A 60 -12.16 0.41 10.37
C MET A 60 -12.88 0.53 11.72
N SER A 61 -14.11 1.06 11.72
CA SER A 61 -14.95 1.16 12.93
C SER A 61 -15.27 -0.21 13.53
N MET A 62 -15.64 -1.18 12.69
CA MET A 62 -15.87 -2.56 13.15
C MET A 62 -14.62 -3.20 13.71
N LEU A 63 -13.47 -2.99 13.07
CA LEU A 63 -12.19 -3.52 13.52
C LEU A 63 -11.78 -2.93 14.87
N GLN A 64 -11.90 -1.61 15.03
CA GLN A 64 -11.67 -0.93 16.32
C GLN A 64 -12.54 -1.54 17.41
N ARG A 65 -13.85 -1.69 17.16
CA ARG A 65 -14.79 -2.28 18.12
C ARG A 65 -14.41 -3.73 18.49
N TYR A 66 -13.95 -4.52 17.54
CA TYR A 66 -13.51 -5.90 17.80
C TYR A 66 -12.26 -5.94 18.68
N LEU A 67 -11.28 -5.08 18.40
CA LEU A 67 -10.05 -4.99 19.18
C LEU A 67 -10.31 -4.47 20.59
N GLU A 68 -11.18 -3.48 20.76
CA GLU A 68 -11.60 -2.97 22.07
C GLU A 68 -12.26 -4.05 22.89
N LYS A 69 -13.20 -4.82 22.33
CA LYS A 69 -13.82 -5.95 23.03
C LYS A 69 -12.79 -6.95 23.54
N ARG A 70 -11.75 -7.25 22.76
CA ARG A 70 -10.66 -8.14 23.20
C ARG A 70 -9.84 -7.53 24.33
N LYS A 71 -9.55 -6.23 24.29
CA LYS A 71 -8.82 -5.52 25.35
C LYS A 71 -9.63 -5.47 26.64
N GLU A 72 -10.90 -5.12 26.55
CA GLU A 72 -11.80 -5.06 27.69
C GLU A 72 -11.99 -6.44 28.35
N ALA A 73 -12.10 -7.52 27.57
CA ALA A 73 -12.15 -8.88 28.11
C ALA A 73 -10.90 -9.24 28.94
N ARG A 74 -9.70 -8.81 28.51
CA ARG A 74 -8.46 -9.03 29.25
C ARG A 74 -8.41 -8.21 30.54
N LYS A 75 -8.75 -6.92 30.47
CA LYS A 75 -8.83 -6.04 31.64
C LYS A 75 -9.86 -6.53 32.66
N ALA A 76 -11.01 -7.03 32.20
CA ALA A 76 -12.04 -7.57 33.08
C ALA A 76 -11.54 -8.81 33.83
N ALA A 77 -10.82 -9.71 33.16
CA ALA A 77 -10.20 -10.86 33.80
C ALA A 77 -9.15 -10.44 34.85
N GLU A 78 -8.28 -9.49 34.53
CA GLU A 78 -7.28 -8.96 35.47
C GLU A 78 -7.93 -8.28 36.68
N LYS A 79 -8.95 -7.45 36.45
CA LYS A 79 -9.71 -6.81 37.53
C LYS A 79 -10.44 -7.82 38.41
N ALA A 80 -10.96 -8.91 37.83
CA ALA A 80 -11.56 -9.99 38.60
C ALA A 80 -10.54 -10.71 39.50
N LEU A 81 -9.30 -10.92 39.02
CA LEU A 81 -8.22 -11.48 39.82
C LEU A 81 -7.79 -10.53 40.95
N LEU A 82 -7.61 -9.24 40.66
CA LEU A 82 -7.25 -8.23 41.66
C LEU A 82 -8.35 -8.01 42.70
N GLY A 83 -9.62 -8.00 42.29
CA GLY A 83 -10.76 -7.90 43.20
C GLY A 83 -10.84 -9.08 44.16
N ASN A 84 -10.56 -10.30 43.68
CA ASN A 84 -10.45 -11.49 44.53
C ASN A 84 -9.24 -11.45 45.48
N ALA A 85 -8.11 -10.89 45.03
CA ALA A 85 -6.92 -10.72 45.88
C ALA A 85 -7.15 -9.66 46.98
N GLN A 86 -7.81 -8.55 46.66
CA GLN A 86 -8.18 -7.51 47.62
C GLN A 86 -9.15 -8.03 48.70
N TRP A 87 -10.09 -8.91 48.32
CA TRP A 87 -10.98 -9.58 49.29
C TRP A 87 -10.25 -10.54 50.23
N ARG A 88 -9.11 -11.11 49.84
CA ARG A 88 -8.30 -12.03 50.67
C ARG A 88 -7.24 -11.33 51.52
N GLY A 89 -6.93 -10.06 51.25
CA GLY A 89 -5.90 -9.28 51.92
C GLY A 89 -6.39 -8.38 53.07
N GLY A 90 -7.64 -8.53 53.52
CA GLY A 90 -8.18 -7.75 54.62
C GLY A 90 -7.67 -8.24 55.98
N TRP A 91 -6.72 -7.52 56.55
CA TRP A 91 -6.45 -7.41 57.99
C TRP A 91 -6.70 -5.97 58.42
#